data_AF-A0A7C4SDU1-F1
#
_entry.id   AF-A0A7C4SDU1-F1
#
_cell.length_a   1.000
_cell.length_b   1.000
_cell.length_c   1.000
_cell.angle_alpha   90.00
_cell.angle_beta   90.00
_cell.angle_gamma   90.00
#
_symmetry.space_group_name_H-M   'P 1'
#
loop_
_entity.id
_entity.type
_entity.pdbx_description
1 polymer ?
#
loop_
_entity_poly.entity_id
_entity_poly.type
_entity_poly.pdbx_seq_one_letter_code
_entity_poly.pdbx_strand_id
1 'polypeptide(L)'
;MGYYKYVAELWKRPDKGPLAELYKKRLVEWRKQPAIVRAEKPTRINRARALGYKAKPGFVVARVRVRKGGLNRPRPSSGRRPKRMGVYGYAPHKSTQLIAEERAARKYPNLVVLGSYWVGEDGMYEWYEVVMVDPHHPSVRNDSERNWVCGITKRLSYSGKVEKVVEKLKEEEASEKGA
;
A
#
# COMPACT_ATOMS: atom_id res chain seq x y z
N MET A 1 -6.44 -0.38 -28.32
CA MET A 1 -7.07 0.37 -27.21
C MET A 1 -7.59 -0.64 -26.18
N GLY A 2 -6.92 -0.80 -25.02
CA GLY A 2 -7.25 -1.89 -24.08
C GLY A 2 -8.35 -1.55 -23.07
N TYR A 3 -9.03 -2.57 -22.54
CA TYR A 3 -10.08 -2.48 -21.50
C TYR A 3 -9.75 -1.47 -20.37
N TYR A 4 -8.52 -1.50 -19.84
CA TYR A 4 -8.11 -0.62 -18.74
C TYR A 4 -8.15 0.87 -19.08
N LYS A 5 -7.97 1.24 -20.35
CA LYS A 5 -8.06 2.63 -20.80
C LYS A 5 -9.48 3.16 -20.66
N TYR A 6 -10.48 2.38 -21.07
CA TYR A 6 -11.89 2.74 -20.93
C TYR A 6 -12.30 2.83 -19.46
N VAL A 7 -11.83 1.90 -18.62
CA VAL A 7 -12.05 2.01 -17.16
C VAL A 7 -11.43 3.31 -16.63
N ALA A 8 -10.20 3.65 -17.04
CA ALA A 8 -9.59 4.90 -16.61
C ALA A 8 -10.40 6.13 -17.03
N GLU A 9 -10.96 6.12 -18.24
CA GLU A 9 -11.79 7.20 -18.79
C GLU A 9 -13.10 7.38 -18.03
N LEU A 10 -13.81 6.28 -17.73
CA LEU A 10 -15.04 6.31 -16.92
C LEU A 10 -14.83 6.93 -15.54
N TRP A 11 -13.66 6.69 -14.94
CA TRP A 11 -13.31 7.19 -13.62
C TRP A 11 -12.79 8.63 -13.59
N LYS A 12 -12.64 9.31 -14.74
CA LYS A 12 -12.28 10.74 -14.78
C LYS A 12 -13.42 11.64 -14.28
N ARG A 13 -14.68 11.26 -14.55
CA ARG A 13 -15.90 11.97 -14.12
C ARG A 13 -16.94 10.98 -13.60
N PRO A 14 -16.69 10.38 -12.42
CA PRO A 14 -17.52 9.29 -11.90
C PRO A 14 -18.94 9.74 -11.51
N ASP A 15 -19.17 11.03 -11.34
CA ASP A 15 -20.41 11.66 -10.89
C ASP A 15 -21.40 12.02 -12.02
N LYS A 16 -20.91 12.18 -13.25
CA LYS A 16 -21.71 12.68 -14.39
C LYS A 16 -21.84 11.70 -15.57
N GLY A 17 -21.12 10.59 -15.54
CA GLY A 17 -21.09 9.61 -16.62
C GLY A 17 -21.99 8.39 -16.41
N PRO A 18 -21.84 7.33 -17.22
CA PRO A 18 -22.58 6.07 -17.06
C PRO A 18 -22.25 5.35 -15.74
N LEU A 19 -21.15 5.74 -15.08
CA LEU A 19 -20.77 5.25 -13.75
C LEU A 19 -21.56 5.93 -12.61
N ALA A 20 -22.22 7.06 -12.85
CA ALA A 20 -22.80 7.93 -11.83
C ALA A 20 -23.84 7.23 -10.95
N GLU A 21 -24.74 6.46 -11.55
CA GLU A 21 -25.78 5.75 -10.81
C GLU A 21 -25.18 4.69 -9.88
N LEU A 22 -24.23 3.90 -10.40
CA LEU A 22 -23.50 2.88 -9.62
C LEU A 22 -22.66 3.52 -8.51
N TYR A 23 -21.99 4.64 -8.81
CA TYR A 23 -21.18 5.39 -7.88
C TYR A 23 -22.03 5.92 -6.71
N LYS A 24 -23.20 6.50 -7.00
CA LYS A 24 -24.16 6.97 -5.98
C LYS A 24 -24.66 5.83 -5.09
N LYS A 25 -25.06 4.70 -5.69
CA LYS A 25 -25.50 3.49 -4.94
C LYS A 25 -24.40 3.01 -3.98
N ARG A 26 -23.15 2.94 -4.44
CA ARG A 26 -21.99 2.55 -3.62
C ARG A 26 -21.73 3.51 -2.47
N LEU A 27 -21.77 4.83 -2.69
CA LEU A 27 -21.57 5.80 -1.61
C LEU A 27 -22.63 5.65 -0.50
N VAL A 28 -23.90 5.39 -0.87
CA VAL A 28 -24.97 5.13 0.12
C VAL A 28 -24.67 3.90 0.95
N GLU A 29 -24.18 2.82 0.32
CA GLU A 29 -23.75 1.60 1.01
C GLU A 29 -22.55 1.85 1.94
N TRP A 30 -21.52 2.54 1.47
CA TRP A 30 -20.27 2.74 2.21
C TRP A 30 -20.42 3.67 3.41
N ARG A 31 -21.43 4.54 3.44
CA ARG A 31 -21.78 5.33 4.63
C ARG A 31 -22.21 4.46 5.80
N LYS A 32 -22.92 3.36 5.51
CA LYS A 32 -23.40 2.41 6.52
C LYS A 32 -22.30 1.46 6.99
N GLN A 33 -21.26 1.28 6.19
CA GLN A 33 -20.13 0.39 6.50
C GLN A 33 -19.20 0.95 7.59
N PRO A 34 -18.43 0.08 8.29
CA PRO A 34 -17.37 0.49 9.20
C PRO A 34 -16.29 1.35 8.53
N ALA A 35 -15.43 1.97 9.34
CA ALA A 35 -14.39 2.85 8.83
C ALA A 35 -13.32 2.16 7.96
N ILE A 36 -13.05 0.89 8.24
CA ILE A 36 -12.12 0.04 7.49
C ILE A 36 -12.84 -1.27 7.18
N VAL A 37 -12.94 -1.61 5.91
CA VAL A 37 -13.60 -2.83 5.42
C VAL A 37 -12.69 -3.54 4.44
N ARG A 38 -12.55 -4.87 4.56
CA ARG A 38 -11.87 -5.68 3.54
C ARG A 38 -12.77 -5.81 2.32
N ALA A 39 -12.30 -5.36 1.16
CA ALA A 39 -12.99 -5.57 -0.11
C ALA A 39 -12.52 -6.90 -0.71
N GLU A 40 -13.46 -7.68 -1.27
CA GLU A 40 -13.13 -8.94 -1.94
C GLU A 40 -12.35 -8.73 -3.23
N LYS A 41 -12.74 -7.70 -4.00
CA LYS A 41 -12.13 -7.31 -5.27
C LYS A 41 -11.94 -5.80 -5.32
N PRO A 42 -10.89 -5.31 -6.02
CA PRO A 42 -10.69 -3.88 -6.19
C PRO A 42 -11.82 -3.25 -6.99
N THR A 43 -12.28 -2.08 -6.55
CA THR A 43 -13.31 -1.31 -7.24
C THR A 43 -12.79 -0.73 -8.56
N ARG A 44 -11.49 -0.35 -8.58
CA ARG A 44 -10.79 0.17 -9.77
C ARG A 44 -9.64 -0.74 -10.15
N ILE A 45 -9.93 -1.76 -10.96
CA ILE A 45 -8.93 -2.74 -11.36
C ILE A 45 -7.73 -2.10 -12.09
N ASN A 46 -7.94 -1.06 -12.89
CA ASN A 46 -6.88 -0.37 -13.61
C ASN A 46 -5.85 0.27 -12.66
N ARG A 47 -6.29 0.99 -11.62
CA ARG A 47 -5.39 1.63 -10.63
C ARG A 47 -4.79 0.61 -9.68
N ALA A 48 -5.57 -0.39 -9.24
CA ALA A 48 -5.04 -1.48 -8.43
C ALA A 48 -3.88 -2.22 -9.14
N ARG A 49 -4.05 -2.54 -10.43
CA ARG A 49 -3.00 -3.19 -11.24
C ARG A 49 -1.76 -2.32 -11.39
N ALA A 50 -1.93 -1.01 -11.58
CA ALA A 50 -0.81 -0.07 -11.66
C ALA A 50 0.02 -0.01 -10.35
N LEU A 51 -0.63 -0.18 -9.19
CA LEU A 51 0.06 -0.27 -7.90
C LEU A 51 0.68 -1.66 -7.64
N GLY A 52 0.30 -2.67 -8.44
CA GLY A 52 0.84 -4.02 -8.32
C GLY A 52 -0.09 -5.09 -7.81
N TYR A 53 -1.39 -4.81 -7.75
CA TYR A 53 -2.36 -5.83 -7.37
C TYR A 53 -2.33 -7.02 -8.33
N LYS A 54 -2.23 -8.23 -7.78
CA LYS A 54 -2.43 -9.47 -8.51
C LYS A 54 -3.60 -10.23 -7.90
N ALA A 55 -4.41 -10.87 -8.74
CA ALA A 55 -5.49 -11.74 -8.31
C ALA A 55 -4.93 -13.11 -7.90
N LYS A 56 -4.14 -13.13 -6.82
CA LYS A 56 -3.54 -14.31 -6.21
C LYS A 56 -3.80 -14.27 -4.70
N PRO A 57 -3.84 -15.43 -4.02
CA PRO A 57 -3.80 -15.48 -2.57
C PRO A 57 -2.61 -14.68 -2.01
N GLY A 58 -2.82 -14.00 -0.89
CA GLY A 58 -1.84 -13.08 -0.27
C GLY A 58 -1.97 -11.62 -0.70
N PHE A 59 -2.80 -11.28 -1.68
CA PHE A 59 -3.17 -9.88 -1.97
C PHE A 59 -4.50 -9.53 -1.31
N VAL A 60 -4.55 -8.38 -0.64
CA VAL A 60 -5.74 -7.89 0.06
C VAL A 60 -5.99 -6.44 -0.35
N VAL A 61 -7.26 -6.07 -0.54
CA VAL A 61 -7.67 -4.69 -0.73
C VAL A 61 -8.53 -4.28 0.47
N ALA A 62 -8.15 -3.21 1.16
CA ALA A 62 -8.94 -2.64 2.24
C ALA A 62 -9.48 -1.27 1.83
N ARG A 63 -10.79 -1.09 1.94
CA ARG A 63 -11.44 0.21 1.81
C ARG A 63 -11.39 0.94 3.15
N VAL A 64 -10.87 2.16 3.13
CA VAL A 64 -10.70 3.01 4.31
C VAL A 64 -11.40 4.33 4.05
N ARG A 65 -12.26 4.75 5.00
CA ARG A 65 -12.84 6.10 4.99
C ARG A 65 -12.02 7.06 5.86
N VAL A 66 -11.74 8.24 5.33
CA VAL A 66 -11.05 9.33 6.00
C VAL A 66 -11.97 10.54 6.02
N ARG A 67 -12.06 11.23 7.17
CA ARG A 67 -12.90 12.42 7.30
C ARG A 67 -12.23 13.58 6.57
N LYS A 68 -13.02 14.35 5.84
CA LYS A 68 -12.61 15.58 5.19
C LYS A 68 -12.37 16.70 6.18
N GLY A 69 -11.60 17.69 5.73
CA GLY A 69 -11.35 18.94 6.43
C GLY A 69 -9.98 19.01 7.08
N GLY A 70 -9.77 20.10 7.80
CA GLY A 70 -8.50 20.39 8.47
C GLY A 70 -8.29 19.61 9.77
N LEU A 71 -7.10 19.81 10.34
CA LEU A 71 -6.74 19.32 11.65
C LEU A 71 -7.19 20.34 12.72
N ASN A 72 -7.99 19.88 13.67
CA ASN A 72 -8.24 20.64 14.89
C ASN A 72 -7.21 20.22 15.94
N ARG A 73 -6.36 21.17 16.36
CA ARG A 73 -5.36 20.90 17.41
C ARG A 73 -6.04 20.84 18.78
N PRO A 74 -5.58 20.00 19.71
CA PRO A 74 -6.07 20.04 21.08
C PRO A 74 -5.75 21.39 21.71
N ARG A 75 -6.71 21.98 22.43
CA ARG A 75 -6.51 23.27 23.10
C ARG A 75 -5.49 23.13 24.23
N PRO A 76 -4.45 23.98 24.29
CA PRO A 76 -3.50 23.97 25.42
C PRO A 76 -4.22 24.21 26.75
N SER A 77 -3.85 23.47 27.80
CA SER A 77 -4.44 23.57 29.13
C SER A 77 -3.88 24.72 29.97
N SER A 78 -2.64 25.15 29.71
CA SER A 78 -1.97 26.24 30.42
C SER A 78 -1.72 27.45 29.52
N GLY A 79 -1.43 28.60 30.13
CA GLY A 79 -1.15 29.85 29.42
C GLY A 79 -0.09 29.68 28.33
N ARG A 80 -0.37 30.22 27.14
CA ARG A 80 0.55 30.28 26.00
C ARG A 80 0.47 31.65 25.35
N ARG A 81 1.51 32.01 24.61
CA ARG A 81 1.51 33.20 23.76
C ARG A 81 0.30 33.15 22.80
N PRO A 82 -0.36 34.28 22.49
CA PRO A 82 -1.55 34.32 21.63
C PRO A 82 -1.37 33.56 20.30
N LYS A 83 -0.18 33.67 19.67
CA LYS A 83 0.15 32.95 18.42
C LYS A 83 0.11 31.41 18.53
N ARG A 84 0.24 30.85 19.74
CA ARG A 84 0.21 29.39 20.01
C ARG A 84 -1.13 28.93 20.60
N MET A 85 -2.10 29.83 20.74
CA MET A 85 -3.44 29.52 21.26
C MET A 85 -4.44 29.11 20.15
N GLY A 86 -4.05 29.23 18.88
CA GLY A 86 -4.89 28.82 17.75
C GLY A 86 -5.19 27.32 17.78
N VAL A 87 -6.46 26.96 17.56
CA VAL A 87 -6.96 25.56 17.55
C VAL A 87 -7.43 25.17 16.14
N TYR A 88 -8.15 26.08 15.47
CA TYR A 88 -8.77 25.88 14.16
C TYR A 88 -7.87 26.37 13.01
N GLY A 89 -8.19 25.95 11.79
CA GLY A 89 -7.57 26.46 10.56
C GLY A 89 -6.20 25.85 10.23
N TYR A 90 -5.80 24.77 10.91
CA TYR A 90 -4.57 24.07 10.57
C TYR A 90 -4.81 22.99 9.52
N ALA A 91 -3.98 22.99 8.48
CA ALA A 91 -3.89 21.86 7.57
C ALA A 91 -3.07 20.72 8.21
N PRO A 92 -3.49 19.45 8.06
CA PRO A 92 -2.64 18.32 8.43
C PRO A 92 -1.39 18.30 7.53
N HIS A 93 -0.25 17.92 8.10
CA HIS A 93 0.99 17.75 7.34
C HIS A 93 0.96 16.50 6.43
N LYS A 94 0.08 15.54 6.73
CA LYS A 94 -0.09 14.30 5.97
C LYS A 94 -1.28 14.44 5.03
N SER A 95 -1.18 13.88 3.83
CA SER A 95 -2.31 13.77 2.92
C SER A 95 -3.37 12.80 3.48
N THR A 96 -4.64 13.00 3.11
CA THR A 96 -5.73 12.08 3.47
C THR A 96 -5.47 10.67 2.97
N GLN A 97 -4.82 10.55 1.81
CA GLN A 97 -4.35 9.27 1.25
C GLN A 97 -3.34 8.57 2.16
N LEU A 98 -2.30 9.26 2.62
CA LEU A 98 -1.30 8.67 3.54
C LEU A 98 -1.94 8.29 4.88
N ILE A 99 -2.88 9.11 5.37
CA ILE A 99 -3.65 8.78 6.58
C ILE A 99 -4.46 7.49 6.38
N ALA A 100 -5.02 7.25 5.19
CA ALA A 100 -5.74 6.02 4.88
C ALA A 100 -4.81 4.79 4.91
N GLU A 101 -3.61 4.92 4.34
CA GLU A 101 -2.59 3.86 4.33
C GLU A 101 -2.13 3.51 5.75
N GLU A 102 -1.82 4.51 6.58
CA GLU A 102 -1.44 4.30 7.98
C GLU A 102 -2.56 3.65 8.79
N ARG A 103 -3.82 4.02 8.55
CA ARG A 103 -4.98 3.37 9.19
C ARG A 103 -5.12 1.91 8.79
N ALA A 104 -4.92 1.58 7.52
CA ALA A 104 -4.95 0.20 7.04
C ALA A 104 -3.81 -0.63 7.65
N ALA A 105 -2.58 -0.10 7.64
CA ALA A 105 -1.40 -0.76 8.22
C ALA A 105 -1.57 -1.04 9.72
N ARG A 106 -2.14 -0.09 10.48
CA ARG A 106 -2.46 -0.30 11.91
C ARG A 106 -3.53 -1.37 12.14
N LYS A 107 -4.48 -1.52 11.21
CA LYS A 107 -5.55 -2.52 11.32
C LYS A 107 -5.06 -3.93 10.95
N TYR A 108 -4.14 -4.02 10.00
CA TYR A 108 -3.57 -5.27 9.50
C TYR A 108 -2.04 -5.26 9.60
N PRO A 109 -1.47 -5.42 10.81
CA PRO A 109 -0.03 -5.29 11.04
C PRO A 109 0.80 -6.41 10.40
N ASN A 110 0.19 -7.54 10.07
CA ASN A 110 0.81 -8.66 9.38
C ASN A 110 0.91 -8.46 7.86
N LEU A 111 0.33 -7.39 7.32
CA LEU A 111 0.35 -7.09 5.89
C LEU A 111 1.20 -5.85 5.61
N VAL A 112 1.79 -5.81 4.42
CA VAL A 112 2.57 -4.67 3.92
C VAL A 112 1.74 -3.89 2.92
N VAL A 113 1.69 -2.56 3.09
CA VAL A 113 1.00 -1.66 2.17
C VAL A 113 1.86 -1.46 0.91
N LEU A 114 1.29 -1.75 -0.27
CA LEU A 114 1.91 -1.42 -1.57
C LEU A 114 1.58 0.01 -2.03
N GLY A 115 0.42 0.50 -1.64
CA GLY A 115 -0.07 1.83 -1.98
C GLY A 115 -1.60 1.87 -1.98
N SER A 116 -2.15 3.02 -2.31
CA SER A 116 -3.59 3.25 -2.31
C SER A 116 -4.07 4.07 -3.49
N TYR A 117 -5.39 4.10 -3.71
CA TYR A 117 -6.01 4.95 -4.70
C TYR A 117 -7.38 5.44 -4.24
N TRP A 118 -7.76 6.63 -4.71
CA TRP A 118 -9.07 7.22 -4.47
C TRP A 118 -10.17 6.45 -5.21
N VAL A 119 -11.27 6.21 -4.50
CA VAL A 119 -12.41 5.45 -5.01
C VAL A 119 -13.72 6.21 -4.89
N GLY A 120 -13.83 7.13 -3.95
CA GLY A 120 -15.02 7.96 -3.86
C GLY A 120 -14.94 8.97 -2.76
N GLU A 121 -15.94 9.85 -2.75
CA GLU A 121 -15.98 11.02 -1.90
C GLU A 121 -17.41 11.49 -1.74
N ASP A 122 -17.76 11.94 -0.54
CA ASP A 122 -19.02 12.62 -0.25
C ASP A 122 -18.74 13.92 0.53
N GLY A 123 -19.75 14.60 1.05
CA GLY A 123 -19.53 15.87 1.77
C GLY A 123 -18.66 15.75 3.02
N MET A 124 -18.59 14.58 3.66
CA MET A 124 -17.94 14.41 4.97
C MET A 124 -16.69 13.53 4.92
N TYR A 125 -16.62 12.60 3.97
CA TYR A 125 -15.59 11.57 3.91
C TYR A 125 -15.03 11.39 2.49
N GLU A 126 -13.79 10.94 2.46
CA GLU A 126 -13.09 10.40 1.30
C GLU A 126 -12.85 8.91 1.53
N TRP A 127 -13.00 8.11 0.47
CA TRP A 127 -12.74 6.67 0.48
C TRP A 127 -11.55 6.34 -0.39
N TYR A 128 -10.61 5.61 0.21
CA TYR A 128 -9.45 5.05 -0.45
C TYR A 128 -9.50 3.54 -0.39
N GLU A 129 -9.05 2.88 -1.45
CA GLU A 129 -8.73 1.45 -1.41
C GLU A 129 -7.21 1.30 -1.33
N VAL A 130 -6.77 0.66 -0.26
CA VAL A 130 -5.36 0.37 0.05
C VAL A 130 -5.08 -1.06 -0.38
N VAL A 131 -4.09 -1.23 -1.25
CA VAL A 131 -3.60 -2.53 -1.70
C VAL A 131 -2.51 -2.97 -0.72
N MET A 132 -2.72 -4.15 -0.14
CA MET A 132 -1.82 -4.76 0.83
C MET A 132 -1.43 -6.16 0.38
N VAL A 133 -0.28 -6.62 0.85
CA VAL A 133 0.30 -7.92 0.53
C VAL A 133 0.75 -8.61 1.80
N ASP A 134 0.51 -9.91 1.86
CA ASP A 134 1.03 -10.79 2.91
C ASP A 134 2.44 -11.30 2.54
N PRO A 135 3.51 -10.87 3.25
CA PRO A 135 4.87 -11.33 3.00
C PRO A 135 5.11 -12.80 3.37
N HIS A 136 4.24 -13.40 4.18
CA HIS A 136 4.39 -14.79 4.62
C HIS A 136 3.73 -15.79 3.67
N HIS A 137 2.88 -15.31 2.74
CA HIS A 137 2.14 -16.18 1.84
C HIS A 137 3.03 -16.80 0.73
N PRO A 138 3.01 -18.12 0.49
CA PRO A 138 3.85 -18.78 -0.52
C PRO A 138 3.68 -18.21 -1.94
N SER A 139 2.44 -17.89 -2.32
CA SER A 139 2.14 -17.28 -3.63
C SER A 139 2.80 -15.92 -3.86
N VAL A 140 3.10 -15.16 -2.79
CA VAL A 140 3.81 -13.88 -2.87
C VAL A 140 5.31 -14.11 -2.89
N ARG A 141 5.82 -15.05 -2.08
CA ARG A 141 7.24 -15.44 -2.06
C ARG A 141 7.73 -15.98 -3.40
N ASN A 142 6.87 -16.73 -4.10
CA ASN A 142 7.19 -17.27 -5.41
C ASN A 142 7.01 -16.26 -6.56
N ASP A 143 6.49 -15.04 -6.28
CA ASP A 143 6.26 -14.02 -7.29
C ASP A 143 7.51 -13.15 -7.50
N SER A 144 8.16 -13.28 -8.65
CA SER A 144 9.41 -12.57 -8.97
C SER A 144 9.30 -11.04 -8.88
N GLU A 145 8.12 -10.46 -9.13
CA GLU A 145 7.93 -9.01 -9.10
C GLU A 145 7.67 -8.46 -7.69
N ARG A 146 7.19 -9.30 -6.76
CA ARG A 146 6.65 -8.85 -5.46
C ARG A 146 7.30 -9.52 -4.26
N ASN A 147 8.18 -10.50 -4.46
CA ASN A 147 8.92 -11.16 -3.41
C ASN A 147 9.82 -10.21 -2.58
N TRP A 148 10.15 -9.02 -3.08
CA TRP A 148 10.89 -8.01 -2.30
C TRP A 148 10.20 -7.63 -0.98
N VAL A 149 8.86 -7.77 -0.92
CA VAL A 149 8.04 -7.50 0.28
C VAL A 149 8.31 -8.52 1.39
N CYS A 150 8.74 -9.73 1.05
CA CYS A 150 9.02 -10.82 1.99
C CYS A 150 10.35 -10.64 2.74
N GLY A 151 11.09 -9.56 2.47
CA GLY A 151 12.45 -9.33 2.95
C GLY A 151 13.51 -9.94 2.01
N ILE A 152 14.72 -9.36 2.02
CA ILE A 152 15.84 -9.87 1.22
C ILE A 152 16.36 -11.15 1.88
N THR A 153 15.92 -12.31 1.38
CA THR A 153 16.64 -13.56 1.65
C THR A 153 17.73 -13.71 0.58
N LYS A 154 18.83 -12.95 0.68
CA LYS A 154 20.02 -13.27 -0.10
C LYS A 154 20.58 -14.56 0.50
N ARG A 155 20.30 -15.70 -0.12
CA ARG A 155 21.18 -16.87 0.05
C ARG A 155 22.52 -16.46 -0.53
N LEU A 156 23.45 -16.03 0.32
CA LEU A 156 24.86 -15.95 -0.04
C LEU A 156 25.29 -17.39 -0.38
N SER A 157 25.41 -17.72 -1.66
CA SER A 157 26.03 -18.97 -2.06
C SER A 157 27.52 -18.85 -1.81
N TYR A 158 27.96 -19.34 -0.66
CA TYR A 158 29.39 -19.42 -0.34
C TYR A 158 30.10 -20.47 -1.20
N SER A 159 29.36 -21.37 -1.86
CA SER A 159 29.88 -22.46 -2.71
C SER A 159 31.01 -22.00 -3.65
N GLY A 160 30.74 -21.04 -4.53
CA GLY A 160 31.75 -20.59 -5.51
C GLY A 160 32.89 -19.76 -4.92
N LYS A 161 32.75 -19.25 -3.69
CA LYS A 161 33.86 -18.61 -2.95
C LYS A 161 34.72 -19.66 -2.26
N VAL A 162 34.10 -20.69 -1.68
CA VAL A 162 34.78 -21.79 -1.00
C VAL A 162 35.54 -22.64 -2.01
N GLU A 163 34.95 -22.96 -3.18
CA GLU A 163 35.64 -23.68 -4.26
C GLU A 163 36.92 -22.95 -4.71
N LYS A 164 36.85 -21.64 -4.93
CA LYS A 164 38.03 -20.84 -5.30
C LYS A 164 39.10 -20.79 -4.22
N VAL A 165 38.71 -20.76 -2.95
CA VAL A 165 39.67 -20.82 -1.82
C VAL A 165 40.31 -22.20 -1.75
N VAL A 166 39.54 -23.27 -1.95
CA VAL A 166 40.04 -24.65 -1.96
C VAL A 166 40.96 -24.92 -3.15
N GLU A 167 40.64 -24.42 -4.34
CA GLU A 167 41.54 -24.51 -5.52
C GLU A 167 42.86 -23.79 -5.25
N LYS A 168 42.80 -22.57 -4.70
CA LYS A 168 44.01 -21.80 -4.38
C LYS A 168 44.90 -22.50 -3.34
N LEU A 169 44.32 -23.08 -2.30
CA LEU A 169 45.07 -23.85 -1.30
C LEU A 169 45.70 -25.12 -1.89
N LYS A 170 45.02 -25.78 -2.84
CA LYS A 170 45.57 -26.95 -3.55
C LYS A 170 46.73 -26.58 -4.47
N GLU A 171 46.68 -25.41 -5.11
CA GLU A 171 47.78 -24.89 -5.93
C GLU A 171 49.01 -24.54 -5.05
N GLU A 172 48.78 -23.94 -3.89
CA GLU A 172 49.84 -23.65 -2.91
C GLU A 172 50.49 -24.94 -2.38
N GLU A 173 49.72 -25.94 -1.96
CA GLU A 173 50.24 -27.25 -1.52
C GLU A 173 50.99 -28.02 -2.62
N ALA A 174 50.57 -27.88 -3.88
CA ALA A 174 51.26 -28.51 -5.02
C ALA A 174 52.61 -27.84 -5.32
N SER A 175 52.71 -26.53 -5.06
CA SER A 175 53.96 -25.77 -5.22
C SER A 175 54.99 -26.08 -4.13
N GLU A 176 54.54 -26.36 -2.90
CA GLU A 176 55.43 -26.74 -1.78
C GLU A 176 55.97 -28.17 -1.87
N LYS A 177 55.24 -29.09 -2.53
CA LYS A 177 55.67 -30.49 -2.73
C LYS A 177 56.55 -30.72 -3.96
N GLY A 178 56.70 -29.69 -4.81
CA GLY A 178 57.51 -29.72 -6.03
C GLY A 178 58.90 -29.08 -5.90
N ALA A 179 59.27 -28.62 -4.71
CA ALA A 179 60.61 -28.13 -4.32
C ALA A 179 61.28 -29.14 -3.38
#